data_AF-B4SE51-F1
#
_entry.id   AF-B4SE51-F1
#
_cell.length_a   1.000
_cell.length_b   1.000
_cell.length_c   1.000
_cell.angle_alpha   90.00
_cell.angle_beta   90.00
_cell.angle_gamma   90.00
#
_symmetry.space_group_name_H-M   'P 1'
#
loop_
_entity.id
_entity.type
_entity.pdbx_description
1 polymer ?
#
loop_
_entity_poly.entity_id
_entity_poly.type
_entity_poly.pdbx_seq_one_letter_code
_entity_poly.pdbx_strand_id
1 'polypeptide(L)' 'MDMGIKEIEVEIQKLELNERASLAKWIVESLDELTQAEADALWAEEAECRLDELEQGIVVEIPDKEVLLRARAAIS' A
#
# COMPACT_ATOMS: atom_id res chain seq x y z
N MET A 1 10.58 21.62 -14.58
CA MET A 1 10.61 21.93 -13.14
C MET A 1 10.15 20.66 -12.46
N ASP A 2 10.97 20.10 -11.58
CA ASP A 2 10.60 18.91 -10.82
C ASP A 2 9.82 19.39 -9.60
N MET A 3 8.57 18.96 -9.47
CA MET A 3 7.75 19.24 -8.29
C MET A 3 7.93 18.05 -7.34
N GLY A 4 8.30 18.31 -6.09
CA GLY A 4 8.39 17.26 -5.09
C GLY A 4 7.01 16.72 -4.72
N ILE A 5 6.99 15.53 -4.12
CA ILE A 5 5.76 14.86 -3.64
C ILE A 5 4.93 15.81 -2.75
N LYS A 6 5.57 16.60 -1.89
CA LYS A 6 4.90 17.56 -1.01
C LYS A 6 4.18 18.68 -1.77
N GLU A 7 4.80 19.21 -2.82
CA GLU A 7 4.11 20.21 -3.67
C GLU A 7 2.95 19.57 -4.43
N ILE A 8 3.09 18.33 -4.89
CA ILE A 8 2.01 17.58 -5.56
C ILE A 8 0.82 17.34 -4.61
N GLU A 9 1.07 16.95 -3.36
CA GLU A 9 0.01 16.79 -2.35
C GLU A 9 -0.81 18.06 -2.14
N VAL A 10 -0.14 19.22 -2.08
CA VAL A 10 -0.81 20.52 -1.93
C VAL A 10 -1.71 20.82 -3.12
N GLU A 11 -1.28 20.50 -4.34
CA GLU A 11 -2.13 20.70 -5.53
C GLU A 11 -3.30 19.71 -5.58
N ILE A 12 -3.10 18.44 -5.19
CA ILE A 12 -4.17 17.44 -5.12
C ILE A 12 -5.25 17.86 -4.11
N GLN A 13 -4.87 18.48 -2.99
CA GLN A 13 -5.82 18.96 -1.98
C GLN A 13 -6.75 20.06 -2.50
N LYS A 14 -6.36 20.79 -3.57
CA LYS A 14 -7.19 21.83 -4.19
C LYS A 14 -8.26 21.28 -5.12
N LEU A 15 -8.13 20.04 -5.57
CA LEU A 15 -9.07 19.39 -6.48
C LEU A 15 -10.41 19.12 -5.79
N GLU A 16 -11.49 19.09 -6.56
CA GLU A 16 -12.80 18.66 -6.07
C GLU A 16 -12.82 17.15 -5.76
N LEU A 17 -13.79 16.70 -4.96
CA LEU A 17 -13.83 15.30 -4.50
C LEU A 17 -13.86 14.29 -5.66
N ASN A 18 -14.60 14.57 -6.74
CA ASN A 18 -14.70 13.72 -7.91
C ASN A 18 -13.38 13.66 -8.71
N GLU A 19 -12.65 14.77 -8.79
CA GLU A 19 -11.34 14.83 -9.45
C GLU A 19 -10.30 14.03 -8.67
N ARG A 20 -10.28 14.17 -7.34
CA ARG A 20 -9.42 13.34 -6.48
C ARG A 20 -9.73 11.86 -6.60
N ALA A 21 -11.01 11.48 -6.63
CA ALA A 21 -11.40 10.09 -6.82
C ALA A 21 -10.96 9.54 -8.19
N SER A 22 -11.06 10.36 -9.25
CA SER A 22 -10.62 9.98 -10.59
C SER A 22 -9.10 9.81 -10.66
N LEU A 23 -8.35 10.72 -10.03
CA LEU A 23 -6.89 10.62 -9.93
C LEU A 23 -6.47 9.38 -9.11
N ALA A 24 -7.10 9.14 -7.96
CA ALA A 24 -6.81 7.97 -7.13
C ALA A 24 -7.05 6.67 -7.90
N LYS A 25 -8.15 6.60 -8.68
CA LYS A 25 -8.42 5.47 -9.56
C LYS A 25 -7.29 5.27 -10.57
N TRP A 26 -6.90 6.32 -11.30
CA TRP A 26 -5.84 6.24 -12.30
C TRP A 26 -4.49 5.81 -11.68
N ILE A 27 -4.14 6.34 -10.51
CA ILE A 27 -2.93 5.93 -9.79
C ILE A 27 -2.97 4.45 -9.48
N VAL A 28 -4.09 3.94 -8.93
CA VAL A 28 -4.23 2.51 -8.61
C VAL A 28 -4.14 1.66 -9.89
N GLU A 29 -4.83 2.03 -10.96
CA GLU A 29 -4.77 1.32 -12.24
C GLU A 29 -3.35 1.33 -12.85
N SER A 30 -2.57 2.39 -12.63
CA SER A 30 -1.18 2.44 -13.11
C SER A 30 -0.26 1.44 -12.42
N LEU A 31 -0.61 0.97 -11.20
CA LEU A 31 0.15 -0.07 -10.51
C LEU A 31 -0.06 -1.45 -11.15
N ASP A 32 -1.18 -1.65 -11.87
CA ASP A 32 -1.43 -2.90 -12.61
C ASP A 32 -0.58 -2.99 -13.89
N GLU A 33 0.08 -1.91 -14.30
CA GLU A 33 1.01 -1.91 -15.45
C GLU A 33 2.41 -2.43 -15.08
N LEU A 34 2.68 -2.65 -13.78
CA LEU A 34 3.95 -3.20 -13.31
C LEU A 34 4.17 -4.61 -13.85
N THR A 35 5.40 -4.88 -14.28
CA THR A 35 5.80 -6.27 -14.57
C THR A 35 5.82 -7.08 -13.27
N GLN A 36 5.64 -8.39 -13.36
CA GLN A 36 5.71 -9.26 -12.19
C GLN A 36 7.02 -9.09 -11.41
N ALA A 37 8.15 -8.89 -12.10
CA ALA A 37 9.45 -8.70 -11.47
C ALA A 37 9.54 -7.38 -10.68
N GLU A 38 8.95 -6.31 -11.18
CA GLU A 38 8.87 -5.02 -10.47
C GLU A 38 7.95 -5.12 -9.25
N ALA A 39 6.80 -5.79 -9.40
CA ALA A 39 5.89 -6.05 -8.30
C ALA A 39 6.56 -6.89 -7.20
N ASP A 40 7.26 -7.97 -7.57
CA ASP A 40 7.98 -8.84 -6.63
C ASP A 40 9.07 -8.05 -5.86
N ALA A 41 9.79 -7.15 -6.54
CA ALA A 41 10.81 -6.31 -5.91
C ALA A 41 10.21 -5.36 -4.86
N LEU A 42 9.09 -4.70 -5.18
CA LEU A 42 8.37 -3.82 -4.25
C LEU A 42 7.79 -4.61 -3.06
N TRP A 43 7.24 -5.80 -3.29
CA TRP A 43 6.75 -6.67 -2.22
C TRP A 43 7.87 -7.16 -1.30
N ALA A 44 9.06 -7.43 -1.84
CA ALA A 44 10.22 -7.81 -1.02
C ALA A 44 10.66 -6.66 -0.11
N GLU A 45 10.72 -5.42 -0.62
CA GLU A 45 11.03 -4.24 0.17
C GLU A 45 9.99 -4.00 1.29
N GLU A 46 8.70 -4.10 0.97
CA GLU A 46 7.63 -3.99 1.96
C GLU A 46 7.67 -5.11 3.01
N ALA A 47 8.05 -6.34 2.62
CA ALA A 47 8.18 -7.46 3.55
C ALA A 47 9.30 -7.22 4.58
N GLU A 48 10.45 -6.71 4.15
CA GLU A 48 11.55 -6.32 5.03
C GLU A 48 11.11 -5.17 5.97
N CYS A 49 10.47 -4.13 5.42
CA CYS A 49 9.94 -3.02 6.22
C CYS A 49 8.99 -3.49 7.33
N ARG A 50 8.04 -4.39 7.00
CA ARG A 50 7.10 -4.96 7.98
C ARG A 50 7.76 -5.85 9.01
N LEU A 51 8.81 -6.59 8.62
CA LEU A 51 9.59 -7.38 9.57
C LEU A 51 10.30 -6.46 10.57
N ASP A 52 10.95 -5.40 10.09
CA ASP A 52 11.61 -4.40 10.92
C ASP A 52 10.62 -3.75 11.90
N GLU A 53 9.44 -3.34 11.44
CA GLU A 53 8.40 -2.76 12.30
C GLU A 53 7.92 -3.73 13.39
N LEU A 54 7.82 -5.02 13.06
CA LEU A 54 7.44 -6.08 14.00
C LEU A 54 8.54 -6.29 15.05
N GLU A 55 9.80 -6.41 14.62
CA GLU A 55 10.95 -6.56 15.52
C GLU A 55 11.14 -5.36 16.45
N GLN A 56 10.81 -4.16 15.98
CA GLN A 56 10.83 -2.92 16.76
C GLN A 56 9.61 -2.76 17.68
N GLY A 57 8.59 -3.61 17.56
CA GLY A 57 7.34 -3.52 18.32
C GLY A 57 6.50 -2.27 17.98
N ILE A 58 6.65 -1.73 16.77
CA ILE A 58 5.88 -0.59 16.28
C ILE A 58 4.43 -0.98 15.98
N VAL A 59 4.26 -2.21 15.49
CA VAL A 59 2.96 -2.75 15.06
C VAL A 59 2.38 -3.72 16.09
N VAL A 60 1.05 -3.85 16.08
CA VAL A 60 0.33 -4.78 16.96
C VAL A 60 0.20 -6.13 16.27
N GLU A 61 0.78 -7.15 16.88
CA GLU A 61 0.68 -8.53 16.39
C GLU A 61 -0.74 -9.11 16.58
N ILE A 62 -1.12 -10.02 15.67
CA ILE A 62 -2.35 -10.79 15.78
C ILE A 62 -2.00 -12.19 16.28
N PRO A 63 -2.68 -12.72 17.32
CA PRO A 63 -2.45 -14.07 17.80
C PRO A 63 -2.62 -15.13 16.71
N ASP A 64 -1.73 -16.13 16.70
CA ASP A 64 -1.68 -17.24 15.75
C ASP A 64 -3.03 -17.94 15.52
N LYS A 65 -3.77 -18.23 16.60
CA LYS A 65 -5.09 -18.87 16.56
C LYS A 65 -6.10 -18.05 15.78
N GLU A 66 -6.05 -16.73 15.93
CA GLU A 66 -6.95 -15.83 15.23
C GLU A 66 -6.59 -15.73 13.74
N VAL A 67 -5.30 -15.64 13.41
CA VAL A 67 -4.82 -15.66 12.03
C VAL A 67 -5.26 -16.94 11.31
N LEU A 68 -5.03 -18.12 11.92
CA LEU A 68 -5.40 -19.41 11.34
C LEU A 68 -6.93 -19.58 11.17
N LEU A 69 -7.71 -19.08 12.11
CA LEU A 69 -9.18 -19.12 12.03
C LEU A 69 -9.69 -18.26 10.87
N ARG A 70 -9.19 -17.04 10.73
CA ARG A 70 -9.54 -16.13 9.62
C ARG A 70 -9.13 -16.72 8.26
N ALA A 71 -7.92 -17.28 8.16
CA ALA A 71 -7.44 -17.90 6.92
C ALA A 71 -8.32 -19.07 6.45
N ARG A 72 -8.77 -19.94 7.38
CA ARG A 72 -9.73 -21.01 7.04
C ARG A 72 -11.08 -20.49 6.58
N ALA A 73 -11.59 -19.44 7.22
CA ALA A 73 -12.88 -18.87 6.85
C ALA A 73 -12.87 -18.24 5.45
N ALA A 74 -11.73 -17.72 4.99
CA ALA A 74 -11.60 -17.08 3.67
C ALA A 74 -11.57 -18.07 2.49
N ILE A 75 -11.31 -19.36 2.75
CA ILE A 75 -11.20 -20.40 1.72
C ILE A 75 -12.30 -21.47 1.80
N SER A 76 -13.28 -21.31 2.70
CA SER A 76 -14.44 -22.18 2.86
C SER A 76 -15.67 -21.63 2.16
#